data_AF-R1HUT0-F1
#
_entry.id   AF-R1HUT0-F1
#
_cell.length_a   1.000
_cell.length_b   1.000
_cell.length_c   1.000
_cell.angle_alpha   90.00
_cell.angle_beta   90.00
_cell.angle_gamma   90.00
#
_symmetry.space_group_name_H-M   'P 1'
#
loop_
_entity.id
_entity.type
_entity.pdbx_description
1 polymer ?
#
loop_
_entity_poly.entity_id
_entity_poly.type
_entity_poly.pdbx_seq_one_letter_code
_entity_poly.pdbx_strand_id
1 'polypeptide(L)'
;MDARFAAELVRPAADRGWRPAITLTPTAMRWLESTGRLDEVAACTDLPVRSVSRLPGEPRPHPDPSVFLFAPASANSVAKLALGIADNQALTVLGDVLGAPGITVVVAYQIQDTRVHHPAWQRHLDTLAGAGVTLHRLDVRRPWTEVLDLLP
;
A
#
# COMPACT_ATOMS: atom_id res chain seq x y z
N MET A 1 -10.97 4.59 5.05
CA MET A 1 -10.42 3.22 5.14
C MET A 1 -11.27 2.52 6.19
N ASP A 2 -12.26 1.74 5.77
CA ASP A 2 -13.28 1.17 6.65
C ASP A 2 -12.93 -0.26 7.11
N ALA A 3 -13.88 -0.96 7.75
CA ALA A 3 -13.95 -2.43 7.95
C ALA A 3 -13.09 -3.24 6.96
N ARG A 4 -13.20 -2.87 5.68
CA ARG A 4 -12.59 -3.51 4.52
C ARG A 4 -11.08 -3.68 4.54
N PHE A 5 -10.28 -2.76 5.10
CA PHE A 5 -8.82 -2.94 5.05
C PHE A 5 -8.36 -4.20 5.79
N ALA A 6 -8.81 -4.36 7.04
CA ALA A 6 -8.50 -5.57 7.79
C ALA A 6 -9.21 -6.80 7.21
N ALA A 7 -10.50 -6.67 6.87
CA ALA A 7 -11.36 -7.80 6.49
C ALA A 7 -11.13 -8.32 5.06
N GLU A 8 -10.76 -7.46 4.12
CA GLU A 8 -10.66 -7.81 2.69
C GLU A 8 -9.21 -7.86 2.18
N LEU A 9 -8.25 -7.30 2.91
CA LEU A 9 -6.83 -7.34 2.54
C LEU A 9 -5.96 -8.03 3.58
N VAL A 10 -5.89 -7.52 4.80
CA VAL A 10 -4.88 -8.00 5.77
C VAL A 10 -5.15 -9.43 6.21
N ARG A 11 -6.38 -9.73 6.67
CA ARG A 11 -6.75 -11.09 7.10
C ARG A 11 -6.72 -12.07 5.94
N PRO A 12 -7.32 -11.79 4.76
CA PRO A 12 -7.22 -12.70 3.63
C PRO A 12 -5.79 -12.93 3.13
N ALA A 13 -4.90 -11.93 3.22
CA ALA A 13 -3.48 -12.14 2.90
C ALA A 13 -2.82 -13.10 3.90
N ALA A 14 -3.06 -12.92 5.21
CA ALA A 14 -2.58 -13.84 6.24
C ALA A 14 -3.13 -15.26 6.05
N ASP A 15 -4.43 -15.40 5.73
CA ASP A 15 -5.08 -16.69 5.47
C ASP A 15 -4.49 -17.40 4.22
N ARG A 16 -3.95 -16.63 3.27
CA ARG A 16 -3.19 -17.14 2.10
C ARG A 16 -1.72 -17.46 2.42
N GLY A 17 -1.31 -17.38 3.68
CA GLY A 17 0.04 -17.70 4.13
C GLY A 17 1.05 -16.56 4.01
N TRP A 18 0.63 -15.35 3.63
CA TRP A 18 1.51 -14.18 3.69
C TRP A 18 1.76 -13.81 5.15
N ARG A 19 2.94 -13.24 5.42
CA ARG A 19 3.27 -12.59 6.70
C ARG A 19 3.29 -11.07 6.49
N PRO A 20 2.20 -10.34 6.75
CA PRO A 20 2.09 -8.94 6.34
C PRO A 20 3.02 -8.02 7.14
N ALA A 21 3.93 -7.34 6.44
CA ALA A 21 4.75 -6.26 6.97
C ALA A 21 4.07 -4.90 6.73
N ILE A 22 3.24 -4.46 7.69
CA ILE A 22 2.28 -3.37 7.45
C ILE A 22 2.90 -2.01 7.77
N THR A 23 3.04 -1.17 6.73
CA THR A 23 3.39 0.25 6.87
C THR A 23 2.23 1.10 6.38
N LEU A 24 1.67 1.92 7.26
CA LEU A 24 0.56 2.82 6.99
C LEU A 24 1.06 4.21 6.61
N THR A 25 0.30 4.90 5.76
CA THR A 25 0.45 6.36 5.64
C THR A 25 -0.04 7.03 6.93
N PRO A 26 0.44 8.24 7.27
CA PRO A 26 -0.02 8.97 8.46
C PRO A 26 -1.54 9.16 8.50
N THR A 27 -2.18 9.36 7.34
CA THR A 27 -3.65 9.46 7.24
C THR A 27 -4.32 8.13 7.56
N ALA A 28 -3.82 7.02 7.02
CA ALA A 28 -4.38 5.68 7.28
C ALA A 28 -4.23 5.27 8.75
N MET A 29 -3.06 5.55 9.36
CA MET A 29 -2.81 5.32 10.78
C MET A 29 -3.86 6.04 11.64
N ARG A 30 -4.00 7.35 11.45
CA ARG A 30 -4.97 8.17 12.20
C ARG A 30 -6.40 7.65 12.07
N TRP A 31 -6.80 7.21 10.88
CA TRP A 31 -8.14 6.68 10.65
C TRP A 31 -8.37 5.36 11.40
N LEU A 32 -7.41 4.43 11.37
CA LEU A 32 -7.51 3.17 12.10
C LEU A 32 -7.51 3.37 13.62
N GLU A 33 -6.67 4.28 14.12
CA GLU A 33 -6.70 4.69 15.53
C GLU A 33 -8.07 5.27 15.91
N SER A 34 -8.60 6.21 15.13
CA SER A 34 -9.89 6.87 15.43
C SER A 34 -11.09 5.93 15.42
N THR A 35 -10.98 4.80 14.71
CA THR A 35 -12.05 3.80 14.61
C THR A 35 -11.84 2.62 15.57
N GLY A 36 -10.72 2.59 16.32
CA GLY A 36 -10.38 1.48 17.20
C GLY A 36 -9.99 0.19 16.47
N ARG A 37 -9.66 0.28 15.17
CA ARG A 37 -9.47 -0.89 14.29
C ARG A 37 -8.01 -1.24 14.03
N LEU A 38 -7.09 -0.48 14.63
CA LEU A 38 -5.66 -0.77 14.56
C LEU A 38 -5.35 -2.15 15.17
N ASP A 39 -6.01 -2.51 16.27
CA ASP A 39 -5.81 -3.79 16.95
C ASP A 39 -6.26 -4.98 16.09
N GLU A 40 -7.35 -4.83 15.33
CA GLU A 40 -7.80 -5.86 14.38
C GLU A 40 -6.75 -6.12 13.29
N VAL A 41 -6.08 -5.06 12.82
CA VAL A 41 -5.00 -5.16 11.83
C VAL A 41 -3.76 -5.78 12.47
N ALA A 42 -3.38 -5.35 13.66
CA ALA A 42 -2.23 -5.85 14.39
C ALA A 42 -2.36 -7.33 14.75
N ALA A 43 -3.58 -7.81 15.05
CA ALA A 43 -3.84 -9.23 15.33
C ALA A 43 -3.59 -10.17 14.15
N CYS A 44 -3.45 -9.65 12.93
CA CYS A 44 -3.24 -10.46 11.71
C CYS A 44 -1.76 -10.69 11.39
N THR A 45 -0.82 -10.18 12.19
CA THR A 45 0.62 -10.30 11.95
C THR A 45 1.40 -10.27 13.26
N ASP A 46 2.53 -10.95 13.31
CA ASP A 46 3.49 -10.89 14.41
C ASP A 46 4.50 -9.72 14.25
N LEU A 47 4.37 -8.94 13.17
CA LEU A 47 5.19 -7.77 12.88
C LEU A 47 4.53 -6.47 13.38
N PRO A 48 5.31 -5.47 13.81
CA PRO A 48 4.75 -4.19 14.24
C PRO A 48 4.06 -3.48 13.06
N VAL A 49 2.81 -3.06 13.26
CA VAL A 49 2.15 -2.09 12.37
C VAL A 49 2.75 -0.72 12.63
N ARG A 50 3.29 -0.06 11.59
CA ARG A 50 4.00 1.21 11.75
C ARG A 50 3.50 2.27 10.78
N SER A 51 3.73 3.54 11.13
CA SER A 51 3.54 4.69 10.22
C SER A 51 4.74 5.63 10.16
N VAL A 52 5.67 5.53 11.11
CA VAL A 52 6.84 6.40 11.23
C VAL A 52 8.11 5.61 10.92
N SER A 53 9.14 6.32 10.45
CA SER A 53 10.48 5.73 10.32
C SER A 53 11.01 5.36 11.70
N ARG A 54 11.80 4.30 11.74
CA ARG A 54 12.71 4.04 12.85
C ARG A 54 13.73 5.18 12.98
N LEU A 55 14.26 5.37 14.17
CA LEU A 55 15.40 6.25 14.42
C LEU A 55 16.73 5.59 13.97
N PRO A 56 17.78 6.37 13.72
CA PRO A 56 19.13 5.83 13.56
C PRO A 56 19.51 4.96 14.78
N GLY A 57 20.05 3.77 14.53
CA GLY A 57 20.43 2.82 15.57
C GLY A 57 19.31 1.87 16.02
N GLU A 58 18.03 2.17 15.74
CA GLU A 58 16.95 1.23 16.01
C GLU A 58 16.95 0.05 15.01
N PRO A 59 16.59 -1.16 15.44
CA PRO A 59 16.54 -2.33 14.57
C PRO A 59 15.51 -2.16 13.45
N ARG A 60 15.67 -2.92 12.36
CA ARG A 60 14.68 -2.94 11.28
C ARG A 60 13.37 -3.57 11.80
N PRO A 61 12.21 -2.91 11.67
CA PRO A 61 10.94 -3.45 12.18
C PRO A 61 10.40 -4.61 11.36
N HIS A 62 10.77 -4.69 10.08
CA HIS A 62 10.27 -5.67 9.12
C HIS A 62 11.44 -6.34 8.40
N PRO A 63 11.29 -7.60 7.93
CA PRO A 63 12.20 -8.16 6.92
C PRO A 63 12.11 -7.37 5.61
N ASP A 64 13.07 -7.56 4.72
CA ASP A 64 13.06 -6.96 3.38
C ASP A 64 12.16 -7.83 2.47
N PRO A 65 10.96 -7.37 2.08
CA PRO A 65 10.05 -8.18 1.28
C PRO A 65 10.38 -8.05 -0.21
N SER A 66 10.15 -9.12 -0.97
CA SER A 66 10.25 -9.12 -2.44
C SER A 66 8.92 -8.78 -3.14
N VAL A 67 7.83 -8.65 -2.37
CA VAL A 67 6.48 -8.37 -2.89
C VAL A 67 5.84 -7.27 -2.07
N PHE A 68 5.34 -6.24 -2.75
CA PHE A 68 4.67 -5.09 -2.15
C PHE A 68 3.27 -4.92 -2.72
N LEU A 69 2.31 -4.71 -1.83
CA LEU A 69 0.96 -4.27 -2.19
C LEU A 69 0.70 -2.91 -1.56
N PHE A 70 0.45 -1.89 -2.39
CA PHE A 70 -0.01 -0.59 -1.91
C PHE A 70 -1.52 -0.43 -2.15
N ALA A 71 -2.31 -0.63 -1.09
CA ALA A 71 -3.76 -0.69 -1.19
C ALA A 71 -4.49 -0.19 0.08
N PRO A 72 -5.60 0.57 -0.07
CA PRO A 72 -5.94 1.37 -1.23
C PRO A 72 -4.98 2.58 -1.35
N ALA A 73 -4.41 2.77 -2.53
CA ALA A 73 -3.66 3.97 -2.87
C ALA A 73 -4.60 5.11 -3.30
N SER A 74 -4.48 6.28 -2.67
CA SER A 74 -5.22 7.47 -3.11
C SER A 74 -4.59 8.09 -4.36
N ALA A 75 -5.32 8.94 -5.09
CA ALA A 75 -4.75 9.70 -6.21
C ALA A 75 -3.49 10.49 -5.82
N ASN A 76 -3.48 11.07 -4.62
CA ASN A 76 -2.33 11.79 -4.07
C ASN A 76 -1.15 10.86 -3.83
N SER A 77 -1.38 9.68 -3.27
CA SER A 77 -0.33 8.69 -3.02
C SER A 77 0.26 8.15 -4.33
N VAL A 78 -0.57 7.88 -5.34
CA VAL A 78 -0.13 7.46 -6.68
C VAL A 78 0.73 8.54 -7.33
N ALA A 79 0.29 9.80 -7.30
CA ALA A 79 1.05 10.91 -7.86
C ALA A 79 2.41 11.09 -7.16
N LYS A 80 2.42 11.02 -5.82
CA LYS A 80 3.67 11.12 -5.04
C LYS A 80 4.64 9.98 -5.36
N LEU A 81 4.16 8.74 -5.40
CA LEU A 81 5.00 7.59 -5.75
C LEU A 81 5.58 7.74 -7.16
N ALA A 82 4.75 8.09 -8.15
CA ALA A 82 5.17 8.33 -9.52
C ALA A 82 6.21 9.45 -9.67
N LEU A 83 6.18 10.45 -8.77
CA LEU A 83 7.09 11.59 -8.77
C LEU A 83 8.32 11.38 -7.86
N GLY A 84 8.46 10.23 -7.21
CA GLY A 84 9.56 9.96 -6.26
C GLY A 84 9.48 10.74 -4.95
N ILE A 85 8.28 11.23 -4.57
CA ILE A 85 8.08 11.98 -3.33
C ILE A 85 7.94 10.99 -2.16
N ALA A 86 8.95 10.99 -1.28
CA ALA A 86 9.05 10.11 -0.12
C ALA A 86 8.78 10.85 1.21
N ASP A 87 7.63 11.54 1.31
CA ASP A 87 7.30 12.40 2.46
C ASP A 87 6.65 11.66 3.66
N ASN A 88 6.54 10.34 3.58
CA ASN A 88 6.10 9.47 4.68
C ASN A 88 6.65 8.06 4.50
N GLN A 89 6.69 7.29 5.59
CA GLN A 89 7.38 6.00 5.62
C GLN A 89 6.87 4.99 4.58
N ALA A 90 5.56 4.95 4.29
CA ALA A 90 5.02 4.04 3.28
C ALA A 90 5.55 4.37 1.88
N LEU A 91 5.62 5.67 1.53
CA LEU A 91 6.16 6.12 0.26
C LEU A 91 7.68 6.02 0.18
N THR A 92 8.40 6.21 1.28
CA THR A 92 9.86 5.99 1.34
C THR A 92 10.18 4.54 0.98
N VAL A 93 9.56 3.58 1.68
CA VAL A 93 9.82 2.16 1.46
C VAL A 93 9.46 1.72 0.04
N LEU A 94 8.30 2.14 -0.48
CA LEU A 94 7.89 1.82 -1.85
C LEU A 94 8.78 2.50 -2.90
N GLY A 95 9.18 3.74 -2.67
CA GLY A 95 10.05 4.50 -3.56
C GLY A 95 11.44 3.89 -3.68
N ASP A 96 12.00 3.39 -2.59
CA ASP A 96 13.34 2.78 -2.54
C ASP A 96 13.45 1.49 -3.37
N VAL A 97 12.34 0.77 -3.54
CA VAL A 97 12.29 -0.52 -4.26
C VAL A 97 11.64 -0.42 -5.64
N LEU A 98 11.14 0.75 -6.01
CA LEU A 98 10.43 0.94 -7.27
C LEU A 98 11.37 0.71 -8.46
N GLY A 99 11.03 -0.23 -9.33
CA GLY A 99 11.87 -0.62 -10.48
C GLY A 99 13.11 -1.46 -10.11
N ALA A 100 13.27 -1.85 -8.85
CA ALA A 100 14.36 -2.73 -8.43
C ALA A 100 14.18 -4.15 -8.99
N PRO A 101 15.25 -4.81 -9.47
CA PRO A 101 15.15 -6.16 -10.02
C PRO A 101 14.74 -7.17 -8.94
N GLY A 102 13.85 -8.09 -9.31
CA GLY A 102 13.36 -9.13 -8.40
C GLY A 102 12.33 -8.67 -7.36
N ILE A 103 11.90 -7.40 -7.41
CA ILE A 103 10.82 -6.87 -6.58
C ILE A 103 9.53 -6.78 -7.38
N THR A 104 8.45 -7.34 -6.83
CA THR A 104 7.09 -7.20 -7.36
C THR A 104 6.36 -6.08 -6.63
N VAL A 105 5.80 -5.13 -7.36
CA VAL A 105 4.99 -4.05 -6.77
C VAL A 105 3.62 -4.02 -7.44
N VAL A 106 2.57 -4.15 -6.63
CA VAL A 106 1.18 -3.97 -7.04
C VAL A 106 0.65 -2.70 -6.37
N VAL A 107 0.08 -1.79 -7.16
CA VAL A 107 -0.58 -0.58 -6.66
C VAL A 107 -2.08 -0.69 -6.96
N ALA A 108 -2.86 -0.90 -5.90
CA ALA A 108 -4.30 -0.96 -5.95
C ALA A 108 -4.89 0.41 -5.59
N TYR A 109 -5.26 1.21 -6.59
CA TYR A 109 -5.67 2.58 -6.36
C TYR A 109 -7.20 2.74 -6.38
N GLN A 110 -7.68 3.68 -5.55
CA GLN A 110 -9.09 4.08 -5.53
C GLN A 110 -9.18 5.60 -5.75
N ILE A 111 -9.94 5.98 -6.76
CA ILE A 111 -10.13 7.37 -7.17
C ILE A 111 -11.60 7.63 -7.51
N GLN A 112 -12.03 8.89 -7.34
CA GLN A 112 -13.26 9.38 -7.97
C GLN A 112 -13.13 9.31 -9.49
N ASP A 113 -14.21 9.01 -10.20
CA ASP A 113 -14.20 8.87 -11.67
C ASP A 113 -13.68 10.12 -12.37
N THR A 114 -14.04 11.31 -11.88
CA THR A 114 -13.60 12.60 -12.43
C THR A 114 -12.09 12.79 -12.42
N ARG A 115 -11.34 12.02 -11.63
CA ARG A 115 -9.87 12.09 -11.57
C ARG A 115 -9.23 11.76 -12.92
N VAL A 116 -9.86 10.94 -13.75
CA VAL A 116 -9.33 10.56 -15.08
C VAL A 116 -9.17 11.77 -16.01
N HIS A 117 -9.91 12.86 -15.76
CA HIS A 117 -9.80 14.10 -16.53
C HIS A 117 -8.64 15.00 -16.09
N HIS A 118 -7.98 14.69 -14.96
CA HIS A 118 -6.83 15.48 -14.53
C HIS A 118 -5.66 15.27 -15.52
N PRO A 119 -5.07 16.34 -16.09
CA PRO A 119 -4.16 16.23 -17.23
C PRO A 119 -2.84 15.49 -16.92
N ALA A 120 -2.48 15.37 -15.64
CA ALA A 120 -1.29 14.60 -15.21
C ALA A 120 -1.61 13.15 -14.80
N TRP A 121 -2.90 12.79 -14.61
CA TRP A 121 -3.26 11.50 -14.01
C TRP A 121 -2.72 10.31 -14.80
N GLN A 122 -2.94 10.30 -16.11
CA GLN A 122 -2.46 9.23 -16.97
C GLN A 122 -0.94 9.11 -16.93
N ARG A 123 -0.21 10.25 -16.95
CA ARG A 123 1.26 10.23 -16.85
C ARG A 123 1.76 9.60 -15.56
N HIS A 124 1.07 9.81 -14.43
CA HIS A 124 1.47 9.15 -13.18
C HIS A 124 1.32 7.62 -13.26
N LEU A 125 0.24 7.13 -13.89
CA LEU A 125 0.06 5.70 -14.13
C LEU A 125 1.12 5.15 -15.09
N ASP A 126 1.36 5.84 -16.21
CA ASP A 126 2.35 5.43 -17.20
C ASP A 126 3.76 5.37 -16.61
N THR A 127 4.13 6.32 -15.73
CA THR A 127 5.41 6.29 -15.02
C THR A 127 5.56 5.06 -14.13
N LEU A 128 4.53 4.71 -13.35
CA LEU A 128 4.58 3.51 -12.50
C LEU A 128 4.59 2.23 -13.34
N ALA A 129 3.77 2.16 -14.38
CA ALA A 129 3.75 1.02 -15.32
C ALA A 129 5.11 0.83 -16.00
N GLY A 130 5.76 1.92 -16.42
CA GLY A 130 7.11 1.91 -17.00
C GLY A 130 8.19 1.40 -16.03
N ALA A 131 7.95 1.49 -14.72
CA ALA A 131 8.81 0.91 -13.68
C ALA A 131 8.45 -0.55 -13.33
N GLY A 132 7.55 -1.19 -14.09
CA GLY A 132 7.12 -2.57 -13.88
C GLY A 132 6.05 -2.75 -12.80
N VAL A 133 5.41 -1.67 -12.33
CA VAL A 133 4.33 -1.77 -11.35
C VAL A 133 3.07 -2.33 -11.99
N THR A 134 2.46 -3.33 -11.34
CA THR A 134 1.11 -3.79 -11.70
C THR A 134 0.09 -2.83 -11.09
N LEU A 135 -0.67 -2.15 -11.94
CA LEU A 135 -1.67 -1.17 -11.53
C LEU A 135 -3.07 -1.78 -11.58
N HIS A 136 -3.81 -1.67 -10.48
CA HIS A 136 -5.20 -2.13 -10.39
C HIS A 136 -6.11 -1.04 -9.85
N ARG A 137 -7.19 -0.72 -10.57
CA ARG A 137 -8.21 0.20 -10.08
C ARG A 137 -9.23 -0.57 -9.25
N LEU A 138 -9.34 -0.24 -7.97
CA LEU A 138 -10.35 -0.83 -7.08
C LEU A 138 -11.76 -0.33 -7.46
N ASP A 139 -12.69 -1.26 -7.68
CA ASP A 139 -14.13 -0.98 -7.77
C ASP A 139 -14.73 -1.06 -6.35
N VAL A 140 -15.40 0.01 -5.91
CA VAL A 140 -16.03 0.05 -4.57
C VAL A 140 -17.09 -1.05 -4.39
N ARG A 141 -17.67 -1.55 -5.49
CA ARG A 141 -18.70 -2.59 -5.50
C ARG A 141 -18.12 -4.01 -5.47
N ARG A 142 -16.80 -4.17 -5.59
CA ARG A 142 -16.11 -5.46 -5.57
C ARG A 142 -15.25 -5.60 -4.31
N PRO A 143 -15.04 -6.82 -3.79
CA PRO A 143 -14.11 -7.04 -2.69
C PRO A 143 -12.69 -6.64 -3.08
N TRP A 144 -11.94 -6.04 -2.17
CA TRP A 144 -10.53 -5.71 -2.40
C TRP A 144 -9.64 -6.96 -2.47
N THR A 145 -10.13 -8.10 -1.99
CA THR A 145 -9.42 -9.39 -1.99
C THR A 145 -8.97 -9.83 -3.38
N GLU A 146 -9.65 -9.41 -4.45
CA GLU A 146 -9.23 -9.72 -5.84
C GLU A 146 -7.81 -9.22 -6.15
N VAL A 147 -7.34 -8.17 -5.47
CA VAL A 147 -5.99 -7.65 -5.71
C VAL A 147 -4.89 -8.58 -5.19
N LEU A 148 -5.23 -9.44 -4.23
CA LEU A 148 -4.32 -10.45 -3.73
C LEU A 148 -4.05 -11.54 -4.78
N ASP A 149 -4.90 -11.68 -5.80
CA ASP A 149 -4.70 -12.61 -6.92
C ASP A 149 -3.67 -12.08 -7.93
N LEU A 150 -3.25 -10.82 -7.78
CA LEU A 150 -2.16 -10.22 -8.57
C LEU A 150 -0.78 -10.43 -7.93
N LEU A 151 -0.74 -10.98 -6.71
CA LEU A 151 0.50 -11.35 -6.04
C LEU A 151 0.94 -12.73 -6.53
N PRO A 152 2.26 -13.00 -6.61
CA PRO A 152 2.79 -14.27 -7.10
C PRO A 152 2.51 -15.46 -6.16
#